data_AF-A0A7R6SVR8-F1
#
_entry.id   AF-A0A7R6SVR8-F1
#
_cell.length_a   1.000
_cell.length_b   1.000
_cell.length_c   1.000
_cell.angle_alpha   90.00
_cell.angle_beta   90.00
_cell.angle_gamma   90.00
#
_symmetry.space_group_name_H-M   'P 1'
#
loop_
_entity.id
_entity.type
_entity.pdbx_description
1 polymer ?
#
loop_
_entity_poly.entity_id
_entity_poly.type
_entity_poly.pdbx_seq_one_letter_code
_entity_poly.pdbx_strand_id
1 'polypeptide(L)'
;MKKFNACCSLMLILMLSVPVAASELSITDSCAELVNIYKSHKEQRFLAAQTTSLSEGLRAGYCLGVLEQYSKNHYRCRSNWFKRAKFIAQQQGLDSYFSEQELLEKSCER
;
A
#
# COMPACT_ATOMS: atom_id res chain seq x y z
N MET A 1 47.61 19.01 -10.33
CA MET A 1 46.39 19.07 -11.17
C MET A 1 45.63 17.75 -11.00
N LYS A 2 44.54 17.74 -10.23
CA LYS A 2 43.74 16.54 -9.95
C LYS A 2 42.66 16.38 -11.03
N LYS A 3 42.77 15.38 -11.90
CA LYS A 3 41.70 14.95 -12.81
C LYS A 3 40.77 14.04 -12.02
N PHE A 4 39.78 14.62 -11.33
CA PHE A 4 38.71 13.83 -10.70
C PHE A 4 37.63 13.55 -11.76
N ASN A 5 37.28 12.27 -11.89
CA ASN A 5 36.36 11.67 -12.85
C ASN A 5 35.06 12.46 -13.05
N ALA A 6 34.96 13.17 -14.18
CA ALA A 6 33.73 13.78 -14.68
C ALA A 6 32.65 12.76 -15.13
N CYS A 7 32.98 11.47 -15.16
CA CYS A 7 32.08 10.42 -15.62
C CYS A 7 30.97 10.10 -14.59
N CYS A 8 31.25 10.24 -13.29
CA CYS A 8 30.25 9.97 -12.24
C CYS A 8 29.13 11.03 -12.20
N SER A 9 29.47 12.30 -12.44
CA SER A 9 28.48 13.39 -12.40
C SER A 9 27.51 13.35 -13.58
N LEU A 10 27.89 12.76 -14.72
CA LEU A 10 27.02 12.71 -15.90
C LEU A 10 25.93 11.61 -15.78
N MET A 11 26.21 10.52 -15.06
CA MET A 11 25.25 9.44 -14.80
C MET A 11 24.10 9.87 -13.88
N LEU A 12 24.34 10.83 -12.96
CA LEU A 12 23.34 11.26 -11.98
C LEU A 12 22.20 12.09 -12.61
N ILE A 13 22.47 12.77 -13.72
CA ILE A 13 21.52 13.68 -14.37
C ILE A 13 20.48 12.90 -15.19
N LEU A 14 20.81 11.71 -15.67
CA LEU A 14 19.94 10.88 -16.51
C LEU A 14 18.79 10.19 -15.74
N MET A 15 18.84 10.14 -14.40
CA MET A 15 17.81 9.48 -13.58
C MET A 15 16.65 10.39 -13.17
N LEU A 16 16.74 11.70 -13.42
CA LEU A 16 15.78 12.70 -12.91
C LEU A 16 14.50 12.86 -13.75
N SER A 17 14.40 12.20 -14.90
CA SER A 17 13.29 12.40 -15.84
C SER A 17 12.33 11.23 -15.98
N VAL A 18 12.34 10.24 -15.07
CA VAL A 18 11.35 9.16 -15.12
C VAL A 18 9.97 9.75 -14.81
N PRO A 19 9.02 9.79 -15.78
CA PRO A 19 7.66 10.19 -15.48
C PRO A 19 7.05 9.09 -14.61
N VAL A 20 6.75 9.40 -13.36
CA VAL A 20 5.98 8.48 -12.52
C VAL A 20 4.53 8.55 -13.00
N ALA A 21 4.06 7.51 -13.69
CA ALA A 21 2.65 7.38 -14.01
C ALA A 21 1.92 7.10 -12.69
N ALA A 22 1.21 8.09 -12.16
CA ALA A 22 0.33 7.91 -11.02
C ALA A 22 -0.88 7.09 -11.50
N SER A 23 -0.83 5.78 -11.31
CA SER A 23 -2.03 4.94 -11.38
C SER A 23 -2.92 5.32 -10.19
N GLU A 24 -4.22 5.49 -10.41
CA GLU A 24 -5.15 5.60 -9.28
C GLU A 24 -5.03 4.36 -8.42
N LEU A 25 -4.78 4.56 -7.12
CA LEU A 25 -4.64 3.49 -6.16
C LEU A 25 -6.03 3.07 -5.69
N SER A 26 -6.51 1.92 -6.17
CA SER A 26 -7.72 1.30 -5.64
C SER A 26 -7.50 0.83 -4.20
N ILE A 27 -8.40 1.20 -3.29
CA ILE A 27 -8.35 0.73 -1.90
C ILE A 27 -8.54 -0.79 -1.79
N THR A 28 -9.35 -1.41 -2.66
CA THR A 28 -9.59 -2.86 -2.65
C THR A 28 -8.33 -3.63 -3.07
N ASP A 29 -7.68 -3.22 -4.15
CA ASP A 29 -6.41 -3.78 -4.61
C ASP A 29 -5.29 -3.58 -3.58
N SER A 30 -5.23 -2.38 -3.01
CA SER A 30 -4.23 -2.03 -1.99
C SER A 30 -4.39 -2.86 -0.71
N CYS A 31 -5.63 -3.10 -0.29
CA CYS A 31 -5.90 -3.95 0.87
C CYS A 31 -5.71 -5.44 0.56
N ALA A 32 -5.96 -5.89 -0.68
CA ALA A 32 -5.61 -7.24 -1.12
C ALA A 32 -4.10 -7.47 -1.06
N GLU A 33 -3.30 -6.50 -1.52
CA GLU A 33 -1.84 -6.52 -1.43
C GLU A 33 -1.36 -6.60 0.03
N LEU A 34 -1.90 -5.73 0.89
CA LEU A 34 -1.61 -5.73 2.33
C LEU A 34 -1.90 -7.10 2.96
N VAL A 35 -3.06 -7.71 2.65
CA VAL A 35 -3.44 -9.02 3.19
C VAL A 35 -2.54 -10.13 2.65
N ASN A 36 -2.14 -10.09 1.38
CA ASN A 36 -1.27 -11.09 0.77
C ASN A 36 0.13 -11.08 1.39
N ILE A 37 0.70 -9.89 1.58
CA ILE A 37 1.95 -9.70 2.32
C ILE A 37 1.81 -10.31 3.73
N TYR A 38 0.75 -10.00 4.48
CA TYR A 38 0.57 -10.54 5.85
C TYR A 38 0.21 -12.03 5.94
N LYS A 39 -0.43 -12.61 4.92
CA LYS A 39 -0.65 -14.07 4.82
C LYS A 39 0.65 -14.80 4.59
N SER A 40 1.48 -14.35 3.64
CA SER A 40 2.80 -14.93 3.39
C SER A 40 3.74 -14.73 4.60
N HIS A 41 3.56 -13.65 5.36
CA HIS A 41 4.28 -13.42 6.61
C HIS A 41 3.99 -14.46 7.71
N LYS A 42 2.82 -15.15 7.77
CA LYS A 42 2.65 -16.22 8.78
C LYS A 42 3.59 -17.41 8.56
N GLU A 43 4.02 -17.64 7.32
CA GLU A 43 4.98 -18.68 6.97
C GLU A 43 6.43 -18.15 6.99
N GLN A 44 6.65 -16.85 6.72
CA GLN A 44 8.00 -16.26 6.61
C GLN A 44 8.09 -14.78 7.06
N ARG A 45 7.73 -14.45 8.32
CA ARG A 45 7.71 -13.05 8.83
C ARG A 45 8.98 -12.24 8.52
N PHE A 46 10.14 -12.89 8.54
CA PHE A 46 11.45 -12.26 8.30
C PHE A 46 11.76 -11.96 6.82
N LEU A 47 11.15 -12.66 5.88
CA LEU A 47 11.48 -12.52 4.46
C LEU A 47 10.57 -11.57 3.72
N ALA A 48 9.35 -11.30 4.18
CA ALA A 48 8.46 -10.48 3.37
C ALA A 48 8.84 -8.98 3.30
N ALA A 49 9.67 -8.46 4.21
CA ALA A 49 10.32 -7.16 3.98
C ALA A 49 11.40 -7.21 2.87
N GLN A 50 11.95 -8.39 2.57
CA GLN A 50 12.98 -8.62 1.56
C GLN A 50 12.39 -9.04 0.20
N THR A 51 11.22 -9.69 0.20
CA THR A 51 10.58 -10.21 -1.02
C THR A 51 9.47 -9.31 -1.56
N THR A 52 9.01 -8.32 -0.79
CA THR A 52 8.02 -7.33 -1.25
C THR A 52 8.71 -6.28 -2.11
N SER A 53 8.24 -6.09 -3.34
CA SER A 53 8.72 -5.01 -4.20
C SER A 53 8.30 -3.64 -3.66
N LEU A 54 9.00 -2.58 -4.07
CA LEU A 54 8.66 -1.22 -3.67
C LEU A 54 7.19 -0.86 -4.00
N SER A 55 6.68 -1.29 -5.17
CA SER A 55 5.32 -0.96 -5.58
C SER A 55 4.25 -1.66 -4.74
N GLU A 56 4.49 -2.91 -4.34
CA GLU A 56 3.60 -3.68 -3.46
C GLU A 56 3.63 -3.10 -2.05
N GLY A 57 4.81 -2.72 -1.56
CA GLY A 57 4.96 -2.07 -0.26
C GLY A 57 4.23 -0.73 -0.18
N LEU A 58 4.29 0.09 -1.24
CA LEU A 58 3.56 1.35 -1.32
C LEU A 58 2.03 1.13 -1.36
N ARG A 59 1.54 0.17 -2.14
CA ARG A 59 0.12 -0.21 -2.18
C ARG A 59 -0.37 -0.70 -0.82
N ALA A 60 0.37 -1.60 -0.18
CA ALA A 60 0.03 -2.10 1.14
C ALA A 60 0.04 -0.98 2.21
N GLY A 61 1.04 -0.10 2.13
CA GLY A 61 1.13 1.09 2.99
C GLY A 61 -0.04 2.05 2.81
N TYR A 62 -0.52 2.24 1.58
CA TYR A 62 -1.69 3.06 1.28
C TYR A 62 -2.95 2.52 1.99
N CYS A 63 -3.28 1.23 1.86
CA CYS A 63 -4.42 0.65 2.58
C CYS A 63 -4.29 0.83 4.11
N LEU A 64 -3.13 0.52 4.68
CA LEU A 64 -2.91 0.64 6.12
C LEU A 64 -3.10 2.09 6.59
N GLY A 65 -2.50 3.05 5.88
CA GLY A 65 -2.61 4.48 6.19
C GLY A 65 -4.05 4.99 6.15
N VAL A 66 -4.82 4.59 5.12
CA VAL A 66 -6.24 4.97 5.02
C VAL A 66 -7.05 4.39 6.19
N LEU A 67 -6.86 3.10 6.52
CA LEU A 67 -7.55 2.47 7.64
C LEU A 67 -7.24 3.14 8.98
N GLU A 68 -5.97 3.43 9.24
CA GLU A 68 -5.54 4.13 10.46
C GLU A 68 -6.10 5.55 10.54
N GLN A 69 -6.03 6.30 9.44
CA GLN A 69 -6.57 7.65 9.37
C GLN A 69 -8.09 7.66 9.59
N TYR A 70 -8.80 6.70 8.99
CA TYR A 70 -10.23 6.55 9.21
C TYR A 70 -10.57 6.25 10.68
N SER A 71 -9.84 5.33 11.32
CA SER A 71 -10.02 4.98 12.73
C SER A 71 -9.72 6.15 13.67
N LYS A 72 -8.73 6.98 13.35
CA LYS A 72 -8.44 8.20 14.12
C LYS A 72 -9.62 9.18 14.11
N ASN A 73 -10.28 9.32 12.96
CA ASN A 73 -11.40 10.23 12.78
C ASN A 73 -12.75 9.66 13.26
N HIS A 74 -12.86 8.32 13.40
CA HIS A 74 -14.09 7.64 13.80
C HIS A 74 -13.85 6.79 15.05
N TYR A 75 -14.02 7.39 16.23
CA TYR A 75 -13.74 6.77 17.53
C TYR A 75 -14.45 5.42 17.79
N ARG A 76 -15.59 5.17 17.15
CA ARG A 76 -16.33 3.88 17.22
C ARG A 76 -15.70 2.78 16.39
N CYS A 77 -14.82 3.11 15.45
CA CYS A 77 -14.14 2.21 14.53
C CYS A 77 -12.74 1.83 15.04
N ARG A 78 -12.68 1.19 16.22
CA ARG A 78 -11.44 0.65 16.81
C ARG A 78 -11.16 -0.80 16.44
N SER A 79 -11.77 -1.30 15.37
CA SER A 79 -11.61 -2.69 14.96
C SER A 79 -10.19 -2.99 14.44
N ASN A 80 -9.82 -4.27 14.49
CA ASN A 80 -8.50 -4.73 14.10
C ASN A 80 -8.24 -4.41 12.62
N TRP A 81 -7.19 -3.64 12.33
CA TRP A 81 -6.87 -3.18 10.97
C TRP A 81 -6.78 -4.34 9.96
N PHE A 82 -6.27 -5.52 10.36
CA PHE A 82 -6.11 -6.67 9.47
C PHE A 82 -7.46 -7.29 9.10
N LYS A 83 -8.42 -7.32 10.05
CA LYS A 83 -9.78 -7.76 9.75
C LYS A 83 -10.49 -6.82 8.78
N ARG A 84 -10.33 -5.51 8.99
CA ARG A 84 -10.86 -4.47 8.09
C ARG A 84 -10.27 -4.61 6.69
N ALA A 85 -8.95 -4.70 6.58
CA ALA A 85 -8.24 -4.90 5.31
C ALA A 85 -8.71 -6.17 4.61
N LYS A 86 -8.90 -7.27 5.34
CA LYS A 86 -9.44 -8.53 4.80
C LYS A 86 -10.86 -8.38 4.24
N PHE A 87 -11.73 -7.66 4.94
CA PHE A 87 -13.09 -7.40 4.45
C PHE A 87 -13.09 -6.57 3.17
N ILE A 88 -12.30 -5.50 3.11
CA ILE A 88 -12.18 -4.62 1.94
C ILE A 88 -11.57 -5.37 0.76
N ALA A 89 -10.51 -6.16 0.99
CA ALA A 89 -9.89 -7.00 -0.04
C ALA A 89 -10.87 -8.01 -0.67
N GLN A 90 -11.86 -8.49 0.08
CA GLN A 90 -12.90 -9.39 -0.44
C GLN A 90 -13.90 -8.71 -1.38
N GLN A 91 -13.88 -7.37 -1.47
CA GLN A 91 -14.73 -6.61 -2.38
C GLN A 91 -14.03 -6.31 -3.72
N GLN A 92 -12.81 -6.79 -3.93
CA GLN A 92 -12.07 -6.62 -5.19
C GLN A 92 -12.89 -7.12 -6.38
N GLY A 93 -12.97 -6.31 -7.44
CA GLY A 93 -13.79 -6.61 -8.62
C GLY A 93 -15.28 -6.29 -8.45
N LEU A 94 -15.70 -5.79 -7.27
CA LEU A 94 -17.00 -5.19 -7.01
C LEU A 94 -16.89 -3.67 -6.84
N ASP A 95 -15.81 -3.08 -7.37
CA ASP A 95 -15.38 -1.70 -7.08
C ASP A 95 -16.41 -0.63 -7.53
N SER A 96 -17.42 -1.00 -8.33
CA SER A 96 -18.53 -0.11 -8.71
C SER A 96 -19.73 -0.13 -7.77
N TYR A 97 -19.79 -1.07 -6.81
CA TYR A 97 -20.96 -1.28 -5.95
C TYR A 97 -20.90 -0.49 -4.64
N PHE A 98 -19.70 -0.19 -4.14
CA PHE A 98 -19.49 0.58 -2.92
C PHE A 98 -18.51 1.72 -3.16
N SER A 99 -18.81 2.88 -2.61
CA SER A 99 -17.81 3.95 -2.48
C SER A 99 -16.71 3.55 -1.50
N GLU A 100 -15.52 4.16 -1.60
CA GLU A 100 -14.43 3.95 -0.63
C GLU A 100 -14.88 4.24 0.81
N GLN A 101 -15.70 5.28 0.99
CA GLN A 101 -16.23 5.65 2.29
C GLN A 101 -17.15 4.56 2.86
N GLU A 102 -18.03 3.98 2.04
CA GLU A 102 -18.88 2.85 2.45
C GLU A 102 -18.06 1.61 2.81
N LEU A 103 -17.01 1.32 2.04
CA LEU A 103 -16.09 0.22 2.36
C LEU A 103 -15.43 0.43 3.72
N LEU A 104 -14.94 1.64 3.98
CA LEU A 104 -14.30 1.99 5.23
C LEU A 104 -15.26 1.92 6.42
N GLU A 105 -16.48 2.41 6.25
CA GLU A 105 -17.54 2.36 7.26
C GLU A 105 -17.95 0.92 7.57
N LYS A 106 -18.31 0.13 6.54
CA LYS A 106 -18.73 -1.27 6.71
C LYS A 106 -17.63 -2.16 7.29
N SER A 107 -16.36 -1.84 7.04
CA SER A 107 -15.24 -2.59 7.60
C SER A 107 -15.15 -2.49 9.12
N CYS A 108 -15.71 -1.44 9.75
CA CYS A 108 -15.58 -1.19 11.19
C CYS A 108 -16.22 -2.27 12.07
N GLU A 109 -17.18 -3.04 11.55
CA GLU A 109 -17.95 -4.04 12.29
C GLU A 109 -17.41 -5.47 12.16
N ARG A 110 -16.23 -5.65 11.54
CA ARG A 110 -15.67 -6.98 11.18
C ARG A 110 -14.44 -7.38 12.01
#